data_AF-A0A7C1WKI0-F1
#
_entry.id   AF-A0A7C1WKI0-F1
#
_cell.length_a   1.000
_cell.length_b   1.000
_cell.length_c   1.000
_cell.angle_alpha   90.00
_cell.angle_beta   90.00
_cell.angle_gamma   90.00
#
_symmetry.space_group_name_H-M   'P 1'
#
loop_
_entity.id
_entity.type
_entity.pdbx_description
1 polymer ?
#
loop_
_entity_poly.entity_id
_entity_poly.type
_entity_poly.pdbx_seq_one_letter_code
_entity_poly.pdbx_strand_id
1 'polypeptide(L)'
;MNTVKSSGGYKIERKYQGQPIRLDPTADPKENETALHFSGGDRLAWVSSYEPAVIEGLLHHKHFRLEQLITMRIDGCDAVVGLIGRLPIGTLRIGRRRASDRHDLIVTTPHG
;
A
#
# COMPACT_ATOMS: atom_id res chain seq x y z
N MET A 1 22.33 24.52 -12.33
CA MET A 1 21.99 23.30 -13.09
C MET A 1 20.82 22.64 -12.39
N ASN A 2 19.60 22.92 -12.83
CA ASN A 2 18.41 22.29 -12.26
C ASN A 2 18.15 20.99 -13.00
N THR A 3 18.57 19.88 -12.40
CA THR A 3 18.27 18.55 -12.90
C THR A 3 16.78 18.33 -12.75
N VAL A 4 16.05 18.44 -13.86
CA VAL A 4 14.66 18.01 -13.96
C VAL A 4 14.65 16.51 -13.64
N LYS A 5 14.17 16.14 -12.45
CA LYS A 5 13.95 14.74 -12.07
C LYS A 5 13.04 14.14 -13.15
N SER A 6 13.54 13.15 -13.86
CA SER A 6 12.72 12.29 -14.72
C SER A 6 11.65 11.69 -13.83
N SER A 7 10.43 12.21 -13.93
CA SER A 7 9.22 11.60 -13.41
C SER A 7 9.01 10.31 -14.20
N GLY A 8 9.59 9.21 -13.72
CA GLY A 8 9.22 7.89 -14.20
C GLY A 8 7.72 7.74 -13.98
N GLY A 9 6.94 7.76 -15.06
CA GLY A 9 5.49 7.60 -14.95
C GLY A 9 5.13 6.26 -14.31
N TYR A 10 3.94 6.21 -13.73
CA TYR A 10 3.40 4.98 -13.19
C TYR A 10 3.24 3.92 -14.29
N LYS A 11 3.54 2.68 -13.95
CA LYS A 11 3.18 1.50 -14.73
C LYS A 11 2.17 0.67 -13.96
N ILE A 12 1.24 0.05 -14.69
CA ILE A 12 0.26 -0.87 -14.13
C ILE A 12 0.65 -2.28 -14.55
N GLU A 13 0.87 -3.13 -13.54
CA GLU A 13 1.15 -4.55 -13.69
C GLU A 13 0.03 -5.38 -13.05
N ARG A 14 0.00 -6.68 -13.33
CA ARG A 14 -1.01 -7.60 -12.76
C ARG A 14 -0.40 -8.70 -11.90
N LYS A 15 0.91 -8.69 -11.72
CA LYS A 15 1.64 -9.75 -11.01
C LYS A 15 2.78 -9.15 -10.20
N TYR A 16 2.82 -9.50 -8.93
CA TYR A 16 3.96 -9.20 -8.07
C TYR A 16 5.09 -10.20 -8.34
N GLN A 17 6.31 -9.69 -8.54
CA GLN A 17 7.51 -10.47 -8.88
C GLN A 17 8.61 -10.33 -7.82
N GLY A 18 8.28 -9.80 -6.63
CA GLY A 18 9.27 -9.55 -5.58
C GLY A 18 9.98 -8.20 -5.71
N GLN A 19 9.40 -7.26 -6.47
CA GLN A 19 9.90 -5.88 -6.50
C GLN A 19 9.89 -5.26 -5.09
N PRO A 20 10.82 -4.34 -4.77
CA PRO A 20 10.80 -3.64 -3.50
C PRO A 20 9.52 -2.81 -3.37
N ILE A 21 8.96 -2.73 -2.16
CA ILE A 21 7.81 -1.89 -1.84
C ILE A 21 8.33 -0.58 -1.26
N ARG A 22 7.93 0.56 -1.82
CA ARG A 22 8.43 1.88 -1.43
C ARG A 22 7.30 2.92 -1.44
N LEU A 23 7.49 3.98 -0.68
CA LEU A 23 6.67 5.19 -0.84
C LEU A 23 6.94 5.83 -2.19
N ASP A 24 5.90 6.39 -2.79
CA ASP A 24 6.08 7.30 -3.90
C ASP A 24 6.72 8.60 -3.39
N PRO A 25 7.95 8.96 -3.82
CA PRO A 25 8.63 10.18 -3.42
C PRO A 25 8.03 11.47 -4.00
N THR A 26 7.06 11.36 -4.91
CA THR A 26 6.38 12.46 -5.60
C THR A 26 4.95 12.69 -5.12
N ALA A 27 4.35 11.71 -4.43
CA ALA A 27 3.02 11.84 -3.86
C ALA A 27 3.03 12.74 -2.61
N ASP A 28 1.96 13.49 -2.41
CA ASP A 28 1.75 14.25 -1.16
C ASP A 28 1.52 13.22 -0.02
N PRO A 29 2.12 13.38 1.18
CA PRO A 29 1.90 12.45 2.30
C PRO A 29 0.43 12.16 2.62
N LYS A 30 -0.48 13.10 2.34
CA LYS A 30 -1.94 12.89 2.52
C LYS A 30 -2.54 11.86 1.55
N GLU A 31 -1.81 11.52 0.49
CA GLU A 31 -2.22 10.55 -0.55
C GLU A 31 -1.80 9.10 -0.20
N ASN A 32 -1.09 8.89 0.92
CA ASN A 32 -0.80 7.57 1.49
C ASN A 32 -2.06 6.99 2.18
N GLU A 33 -3.13 6.85 1.41
CA GLU A 33 -4.41 6.36 1.89
C GLU A 33 -4.59 4.87 1.58
N THR A 34 -5.30 4.18 2.47
CA THR A 34 -5.84 2.85 2.20
C THR A 34 -7.36 2.96 2.19
N ALA A 35 -7.96 2.67 1.06
CA ALA A 35 -9.41 2.67 0.90
C ALA A 35 -9.93 1.23 0.87
N LEU A 36 -11.03 0.99 1.60
CA LEU A 36 -11.76 -0.28 1.58
C LEU A 36 -13.22 -0.02 1.23
N HIS A 37 -13.72 -0.69 0.20
CA HIS A 37 -15.08 -0.52 -0.31
C HIS A 37 -15.80 -1.87 -0.35
N PHE A 38 -16.97 -1.93 0.25
CA PHE A 38 -17.91 -3.06 0.16
C PHE A 38 -19.32 -2.61 0.51
N SER A 39 -20.32 -3.33 0.01
CA SER A 39 -21.75 -3.13 0.27
C SER A 39 -22.37 -4.33 0.99
N GLY A 40 -23.58 -4.17 1.54
CA GLY A 40 -24.25 -5.18 2.38
C GLY A 40 -24.53 -6.56 1.74
N GLY A 41 -24.30 -6.72 0.44
CA GLY A 41 -24.41 -8.01 -0.27
C GLY A 41 -23.09 -8.56 -0.81
N ASP A 42 -21.99 -7.82 -0.67
CA ASP A 42 -20.71 -8.22 -1.24
C ASP A 42 -20.10 -9.39 -0.46
N ARG A 43 -19.34 -10.24 -1.17
CA ARG A 43 -18.51 -11.29 -0.55
C ARG A 43 -17.04 -10.91 -0.51
N LEU A 44 -16.65 -9.91 -1.28
CA LEU A 44 -15.30 -9.41 -1.42
C LEU A 44 -15.31 -7.90 -1.18
N ALA A 45 -14.38 -7.40 -0.38
CA ALA A 45 -14.06 -5.98 -0.30
C ALA A 45 -13.03 -5.62 -1.35
N TRP A 46 -13.25 -4.50 -2.02
CA TRP A 46 -12.24 -3.87 -2.87
C TRP A 46 -11.30 -3.05 -2.00
N VAL A 47 -10.00 -3.18 -2.24
CA VAL A 47 -8.96 -2.53 -1.46
C VAL A 47 -8.00 -1.84 -2.42
N SER A 48 -7.75 -0.55 -2.19
CA SER A 48 -6.61 0.17 -2.77
C SER A 48 -5.73 0.69 -1.65
N SER A 49 -4.42 0.61 -1.85
CA SER A 49 -3.46 1.13 -0.87
C SER A 49 -2.20 1.63 -1.56
N TYR A 50 -1.69 2.75 -1.04
CA TYR A 50 -0.38 3.33 -1.35
C TYR A 50 0.57 3.30 -0.14
N GLU A 51 0.12 2.71 0.98
CA GLU A 51 0.89 2.62 2.23
C GLU A 51 1.74 1.33 2.25
N PRO A 52 3.09 1.42 2.27
CA PRO A 52 3.98 0.27 2.10
C PRO A 52 3.69 -0.89 3.06
N ALA A 53 3.44 -0.60 4.34
CA ALA A 53 3.17 -1.64 5.33
C ALA A 53 1.86 -2.41 5.02
N VAL A 54 0.85 -1.71 4.51
CA VAL A 54 -0.41 -2.33 4.09
C VAL A 54 -0.22 -3.12 2.79
N ILE A 55 0.50 -2.56 1.82
CA ILE A 55 0.85 -3.22 0.56
C ILE A 55 1.56 -4.56 0.84
N GLU A 56 2.57 -4.54 1.70
CA GLU A 56 3.33 -5.73 2.10
C GLU A 56 2.41 -6.78 2.76
N GLY A 57 1.55 -6.35 3.69
CA GLY A 57 0.59 -7.23 4.33
C GLY A 57 -0.39 -7.88 3.35
N LEU A 58 -0.89 -7.12 2.37
CA LEU A 58 -1.84 -7.60 1.36
C LEU A 58 -1.19 -8.58 0.39
N LEU A 59 0.02 -8.30 -0.10
CA LEU A 59 0.73 -9.19 -1.03
C LEU A 59 1.08 -10.55 -0.41
N HIS A 60 1.30 -10.59 0.91
CA HIS A 60 1.53 -11.84 1.64
C HIS A 60 0.25 -12.54 2.11
N HIS A 61 -0.92 -11.90 1.99
CA HIS A 61 -2.17 -12.47 2.49
C HIS A 61 -2.72 -13.52 1.52
N LYS A 62 -2.83 -14.78 1.98
CA LYS A 62 -3.21 -15.96 1.16
C LYS A 62 -4.50 -15.83 0.34
N HIS A 63 -5.43 -14.97 0.78
CA HIS A 63 -6.73 -14.78 0.12
C HIS A 63 -6.82 -13.48 -0.68
N PHE A 64 -5.76 -12.66 -0.68
CA PHE A 64 -5.72 -11.44 -1.45
C PHE A 64 -5.64 -11.76 -2.93
N ARG A 65 -6.52 -11.12 -3.71
CA ARG A 65 -6.55 -11.21 -5.16
C ARG A 65 -6.06 -9.90 -5.72
N LEU A 66 -4.81 -9.87 -6.14
CA LEU A 66 -4.23 -8.73 -6.83
C LEU A 66 -4.96 -8.51 -8.16
N GLU A 67 -5.40 -7.28 -8.40
CA GLU A 67 -5.99 -6.85 -9.69
C GLU A 67 -5.06 -5.92 -10.44
N GLN A 68 -4.47 -4.96 -9.73
CA GLN A 68 -3.51 -4.01 -10.28
C GLN A 68 -2.37 -3.80 -9.28
N LEU A 69 -1.15 -3.74 -9.79
CA LEU A 69 0.05 -3.38 -9.08
C LEU A 69 0.58 -2.11 -9.74
N ILE A 70 0.77 -1.06 -8.96
CA ILE A 70 1.24 0.23 -9.46
C ILE A 70 2.73 0.29 -9.16
N THR A 71 3.53 0.36 -10.21
CA THR A 71 4.99 0.40 -10.11
C THR A 71 5.55 1.71 -10.62
N MET A 72 6.65 2.16 -10.02
CA MET A 72 7.38 3.35 -10.43
C MET A 72 8.88 3.07 -10.38
N ARG A 73 9.64 3.70 -11.28
CA ARG A 73 11.10 3.62 -11.24
C ARG A 73 11.64 4.57 -10.16
N ILE A 74 12.15 4.01 -9.07
CA ILE A 74 12.76 4.72 -7.93
C ILE A 74 14.20 4.26 -7.81
N ASP A 75 15.16 5.21 -7.75
CA ASP A 75 16.60 4.92 -7.65
C ASP A 75 17.12 3.90 -8.67
N GLY A 76 16.56 3.89 -9.88
CA GLY A 76 16.96 2.98 -10.96
C GLY A 76 16.37 1.57 -10.89
N CYS A 77 15.47 1.28 -9.94
CA CYS A 77 14.74 0.01 -9.87
C CYS A 77 13.22 0.23 -9.98
N ASP A 78 12.51 -0.74 -10.54
CA ASP A 78 11.04 -0.72 -10.57
C ASP A 78 10.54 -1.19 -9.19
N ALA A 79 9.87 -0.30 -8.47
CA ALA A 79 9.36 -0.51 -7.12
C ALA A 79 7.83 -0.48 -7.12
N VAL A 80 7.20 -1.24 -6.23
CA VAL A 80 5.76 -1.16 -5.97
C VAL A 80 5.50 0.06 -5.11
N VAL A 81 4.62 0.93 -5.59
CA VAL A 81 4.19 2.14 -4.87
C VAL A 81 2.69 2.13 -4.54
N GLY A 82 1.94 1.20 -5.12
CA GLY A 82 0.53 1.02 -4.81
C GLY A 82 0.00 -0.32 -5.30
N LEU A 83 -1.16 -0.71 -4.79
CA LEU A 83 -1.90 -1.85 -5.31
C LEU A 83 -3.41 -1.64 -5.23
N ILE A 84 -4.10 -2.42 -6.06
CA ILE A 84 -5.53 -2.59 -6.05
C ILE A 84 -5.84 -4.08 -6.09
N GLY A 85 -6.77 -4.52 -5.27
CA GLY A 85 -7.24 -5.89 -5.30
C GLY A 85 -8.47 -6.14 -4.46
N ARG A 86 -8.71 -7.42 -4.17
CA ARG A 86 -9.88 -7.83 -3.39
C ARG A 86 -9.50 -8.80 -2.27
N LEU A 87 -10.20 -8.67 -1.15
CA LEU A 87 -10.17 -9.61 -0.03
C LEU A 87 -11.57 -10.14 0.26
N PRO A 88 -11.73 -11.40 0.68
CA PRO A 88 -12.99 -11.85 1.24
C PRO A 88 -13.38 -10.99 2.45
N ILE A 89 -14.63 -10.53 2.52
CA ILE A 89 -15.08 -9.69 3.64
C ILE A 89 -14.88 -10.38 4.99
N GLY A 90 -15.01 -11.71 5.03
CA GLY A 90 -14.75 -12.49 6.25
C GLY A 90 -13.31 -12.43 6.77
N THR A 91 -12.34 -11.93 5.99
CA THR A 91 -10.97 -11.70 6.46
C THR A 91 -10.79 -10.32 7.09
N LEU A 92 -11.79 -9.44 6.98
CA LEU A 92 -11.77 -8.13 7.62
C LEU A 92 -12.07 -8.30 9.11
N ARG A 93 -11.08 -8.02 9.94
CA ARG A 93 -11.27 -7.86 11.38
C ARG A 93 -11.44 -6.39 11.69
N ILE A 94 -12.68 -5.92 11.79
CA ILE A 94 -12.97 -4.59 12.32
C ILE A 94 -12.76 -4.65 13.84
N GLY A 95 -11.58 -4.23 14.29
CA GLY A 95 -11.26 -4.12 15.71
C GLY A 95 -12.09 -3.05 16.41
N ARG A 96 -12.10 -3.06 17.75
CA ARG A 96 -12.63 -1.91 18.51
C ARG A 96 -11.85 -0.65 18.13
N ARG A 97 -12.55 0.49 18.01
CA ARG A 97 -11.92 1.81 17.85
C ARG A 97 -10.81 1.95 18.89
N ARG A 98 -9.58 2.22 18.46
CA ARG A 98 -8.50 2.52 19.40
C ARG A 98 -8.89 3.80 20.14
N ALA A 99 -8.88 3.76 21.47
CA ALA A 99 -9.22 4.90 22.33
C ALA A 99 -8.05 5.88 22.51
N SER A 100 -6.97 5.74 21.74
CA SER A 100 -5.75 6.52 21.92
C SER A 100 -5.19 6.98 20.58
N ASP A 101 -4.99 8.30 20.44
CA ASP A 101 -4.20 8.94 19.39
C ASP A 101 -2.69 8.83 19.68
N ARG A 102 -2.23 7.67 20.19
CA ARG A 102 -0.81 7.48 20.53
C ARG A 102 -0.01 7.19 19.26
N HIS A 103 0.43 8.27 18.61
CA HIS A 103 1.50 8.28 17.61
C HIS A 103 2.89 7.91 18.19
N ASP A 104 3.01 7.70 19.51
CA ASP A 104 4.31 7.56 20.21
C ASP A 104 4.92 6.15 20.19
N LEU A 105 4.26 5.13 19.63
CA LEU A 105 4.75 3.74 19.70
C LEU A 105 5.56 3.26 18.50
N ILE A 106 5.76 4.11 17.48
CA ILE A 106 6.59 3.77 16.30
C ILE A 106 8.00 4.41 16.39
N VAL A 107 8.22 5.38 17.28
CA VAL A 107 9.53 5.99 17.53
C VAL A 107 10.00 5.68 18.96
N THR A 108 10.39 4.44 19.21
CA THR A 108 11.36 4.15 20.26
C THR A 108 12.39 3.18 19.72
N THR A 109 13.44 3.74 19.12
CA THR A 109 14.76 3.13 19.17
C THR A 109 15.15 3.01 20.65
N PRO A 110 15.78 1.90 21.06
CA PRO A 110 16.86 2.00 22.02
C PRO A 110 18.16 1.71 21.31
N HIS A 111 19.06 2.68 21.39
CA HIS A 111 20.49 2.50 21.30
C HIS A 111 20.92 1.34 22.21
N GLY A 112 21.67 0.40 21.64
CA GLY A 112 22.65 -0.41 22.35
C GLY A 112 24.03 0.05 21.93
#